data_AF-A0AA88YNR3-F1
#
_entry.id   AF-A0AA88YNR3-F1
#
_cell.length_a   1.000
_cell.length_b   1.000
_cell.length_c   1.000
_cell.angle_alpha   90.00
_cell.angle_beta   90.00
_cell.angle_gamma   90.00
#
_symmetry.space_group_name_H-M   'P 1'
#
loop_
_entity.id
_entity.type
_entity.pdbx_description
1 polymer ?
#
loop_
_entity_poly.entity_id
_entity_poly.type
_entity_poly.pdbx_seq_one_letter_code
_entity_poly.pdbx_strand_id
1 'polypeptide(L)'
;MIHYLGNQSRVGSMEAKVNAGHIFLVSRNPYSRLYAAYIDTVFLPAMQSYSQKIAKKNNKTKGKEVSFEEFLQDATTNLLSDRPVDFHWQPLFHMCEPFIVPYDIIANQETFSQDIEYIISNLNVTEEFWSSVTESLYQHRASNSIKEITKEMFALAVDPKGLFGHTFLEFCERLWESYQIKGYIRSSFRFPVNKFKMLNHSSLNEALNIYLHLSTIGNMTYMERKGQRSYYLYDAYKRVSRQTVIQIQGAYYLDFILFDYDMEPP
;
A
#
# COMPACT_ATOMS: atom_id res chain seq x y z
N MET A 1 -4.63 -9.34 15.40
CA MET A 1 -4.89 -9.52 16.85
C MET A 1 -5.36 -8.15 17.30
N ILE A 2 -6.62 -8.01 17.71
CA ILE A 2 -7.13 -6.70 18.16
C ILE A 2 -6.47 -6.42 19.52
N HIS A 3 -5.59 -5.43 19.58
CA HIS A 3 -5.02 -4.99 20.85
C HIS A 3 -6.02 -4.06 21.52
N TYR A 4 -6.81 -4.62 22.44
CA TYR A 4 -7.53 -3.83 23.42
C TYR A 4 -6.50 -3.29 24.41
N LEU A 5 -6.01 -2.07 24.19
CA LEU A 5 -5.20 -1.37 25.19
C LEU A 5 -6.08 -1.16 26.43
N GLY A 6 -5.69 -1.85 27.50
CA GLY A 6 -6.43 -1.93 28.75
C GLY A 6 -6.58 -0.55 29.40
N ASN A 7 -7.83 -0.10 29.45
CA ASN A 7 -8.38 0.46 30.68
C ASN A 7 -9.47 -0.51 31.13
N GLN A 8 -9.23 -1.22 32.24
CA GLN A 8 -10.12 -2.25 32.80
C GLN A 8 -11.45 -1.69 33.37
N SER A 9 -12.14 -0.84 32.61
CA SER A 9 -13.45 -0.28 33.01
C SER A 9 -14.44 -0.08 31.86
N ARG A 10 -14.19 -0.63 30.65
CA ARG A 10 -15.06 -0.36 29.49
C ARG A 10 -15.49 -1.57 28.66
N VAL A 11 -15.58 -2.76 29.26
CA VAL A 11 -16.36 -3.86 28.65
C VAL A 11 -17.86 -3.53 28.60
N GLY A 12 -18.32 -2.51 29.33
CA GLY A 12 -19.70 -2.04 29.33
C GLY A 12 -20.07 -0.94 28.32
N SER A 13 -19.22 -0.55 27.37
CA SER A 13 -19.46 0.68 26.57
C SER A 13 -19.70 0.53 25.06
N MET A 14 -19.79 -0.67 24.50
CA MET A 14 -20.35 -0.81 23.13
C MET A 14 -21.87 -0.61 23.12
N GLU A 15 -22.57 -0.98 24.19
CA GLU A 15 -24.03 -0.78 24.32
C GLU A 15 -24.41 0.67 24.68
N ALA A 16 -23.51 1.46 25.26
CA ALA A 16 -23.82 2.78 25.81
C ALA A 16 -23.68 3.96 24.81
N LYS A 17 -23.20 3.70 23.58
CA LYS A 17 -22.93 4.75 22.57
C LYS A 17 -23.84 4.69 21.34
N VAL A 18 -25.07 4.20 21.48
CA VAL A 18 -26.03 4.08 20.36
C VAL A 18 -26.38 5.43 19.68
N ASN A 19 -26.03 6.58 20.28
CA ASN A 19 -26.24 7.92 19.70
C ASN A 19 -24.97 8.69 19.30
N ALA A 20 -23.77 8.09 19.36
CA ALA A 20 -22.52 8.74 18.95
C ALA A 20 -21.80 7.88 17.90
N GLY A 21 -21.40 8.47 16.78
CA GLY A 21 -20.64 7.77 15.74
C GLY A 21 -19.35 7.16 16.29
N HIS A 22 -18.93 6.03 15.71
CA HIS A 22 -17.67 5.37 16.07
C HIS A 22 -16.49 5.98 15.33
N ILE A 23 -15.36 6.18 16.03
CA ILE A 23 -14.12 6.67 15.44
C ILE A 23 -13.14 5.49 15.31
N PHE A 24 -12.67 5.26 14.09
CA PHE A 24 -11.79 4.13 13.76
C PHE A 24 -10.40 4.63 13.34
N LEU A 25 -9.37 3.90 13.77
CA LEU A 25 -8.01 4.04 13.27
C LEU A 25 -7.59 2.74 12.59
N VAL A 26 -7.02 2.83 11.39
CA VAL A 26 -6.40 1.68 10.71
C VAL A 26 -4.90 1.88 10.73
N SER A 27 -4.22 1.07 11.53
CA SER A 27 -2.77 1.04 11.60
C SER A 27 -2.17 0.18 10.48
N ARG A 28 -0.88 0.35 10.19
CA ARG A 28 -0.14 -0.48 9.23
C ARG A 28 1.29 -0.63 9.69
N ASN A 29 1.87 -1.82 9.49
CA ASN A 29 3.28 -2.05 9.77
C ASN A 29 4.15 -1.02 9.00
N PRO A 30 5.04 -0.27 9.67
CA PRO A 30 5.86 0.78 9.04
C PRO A 30 6.66 0.30 7.82
N TYR A 31 7.24 -0.91 7.87
CA TYR A 31 7.99 -1.45 6.74
C TYR A 31 7.11 -1.71 5.52
N SER A 32 5.92 -2.30 5.76
CA SER A 32 4.91 -2.51 4.72
C SER A 32 4.35 -1.19 4.16
N ARG A 33 4.23 -0.15 5.01
CA ARG A 33 3.80 1.20 4.62
C ARG A 33 4.78 1.83 3.65
N LEU A 34 6.04 1.90 4.06
CA LEU A 34 7.13 2.47 3.28
C LEU A 34 7.29 1.77 1.92
N TYR A 35 7.22 0.43 1.90
CA TYR A 35 7.35 -0.29 0.65
C TYR A 35 6.17 -0.03 -0.29
N ALA A 36 4.93 -0.01 0.20
CA ALA A 36 3.80 0.35 -0.64
C ALA A 36 3.85 1.79 -1.12
N ALA A 37 4.27 2.73 -0.26
CA ALA A 37 4.47 4.13 -0.66
C ALA A 37 5.50 4.23 -1.80
N TYR A 38 6.63 3.55 -1.70
CA TYR A 38 7.60 3.47 -2.79
C TYR A 38 6.98 2.90 -4.07
N ILE A 39 6.24 1.78 -3.96
CA ILE A 39 5.64 1.14 -5.13
C ILE A 39 4.61 2.05 -5.81
N ASP A 40 3.78 2.76 -5.06
CA ASP A 40 2.67 3.54 -5.60
C ASP A 40 3.07 4.95 -6.06
N THR A 41 4.19 5.49 -5.54
CA THR A 41 4.60 6.88 -5.80
C THR A 41 5.88 7.02 -6.62
N VAL A 42 6.84 6.11 -6.43
CA VAL A 42 8.18 6.17 -7.04
C VAL A 42 8.32 5.13 -8.15
N PHE A 43 8.02 3.86 -7.84
CA PHE A 43 8.12 2.76 -8.81
C PHE A 43 7.03 2.85 -9.88
N LEU A 44 5.78 3.01 -9.45
CA LEU A 44 4.70 3.60 -10.22
C LEU A 44 4.84 5.11 -10.05
N PRO A 45 5.29 5.83 -11.07
CA PRO A 45 5.78 7.21 -10.96
C PRO A 45 4.68 8.27 -10.79
N ALA A 46 3.68 8.02 -9.93
CA ALA A 46 2.61 8.94 -9.59
C ALA A 46 3.14 10.25 -8.96
N MET A 47 4.32 10.23 -8.33
CA MET A 47 4.98 11.40 -7.75
C MET A 47 6.32 11.73 -8.43
N GLN A 48 6.29 11.91 -9.75
CA GLN A 48 7.49 12.19 -10.56
C GLN A 48 8.40 13.29 -10.00
N SER A 49 7.82 14.39 -9.52
CA SER A 49 8.59 15.53 -9.02
C SER A 49 9.41 15.15 -7.79
N TYR A 50 8.90 14.24 -6.95
CA TYR A 50 9.61 13.69 -5.81
C TYR A 50 10.74 12.76 -6.27
N SER A 51 10.45 11.82 -7.17
CA SER A 51 11.48 10.93 -7.74
C SER A 51 12.61 11.70 -8.42
N GLN A 52 12.31 12.78 -9.15
CA GLN A 52 13.31 13.65 -9.78
C GLN A 52 14.19 14.38 -8.76
N LYS A 53 13.62 14.82 -7.63
CA LYS A 53 14.41 15.44 -6.54
C LYS A 53 15.40 14.45 -5.94
N ILE A 54 14.97 13.23 -5.64
CA ILE A 54 15.85 12.18 -5.11
C ILE A 54 16.93 11.81 -6.13
N ALA A 55 16.55 11.62 -7.40
CA ALA A 55 17.51 11.32 -8.47
C ALA A 55 18.57 12.43 -8.59
N LYS A 56 18.16 13.70 -8.56
CA LYS A 56 19.08 14.85 -8.60
C LYS A 56 20.02 14.87 -7.39
N LYS A 57 19.50 14.64 -6.18
CA LYS A 57 20.31 14.57 -4.94
C LYS A 57 21.38 13.49 -5.00
N ASN A 58 21.08 12.37 -5.67
CA ASN A 58 22.00 11.25 -5.86
C ASN A 58 22.83 11.33 -7.15
N ASN A 59 22.90 12.51 -7.79
CA ASN A 59 23.65 12.74 -9.05
C ASN A 59 23.30 11.73 -10.16
N LYS A 60 22.06 11.24 -10.19
CA LYS A 60 21.58 10.32 -11.21
C LYS A 60 21.28 11.06 -12.51
N THR A 61 21.68 10.45 -13.63
CA THR A 61 21.29 10.91 -14.97
C THR A 61 19.78 10.80 -15.14
N LYS A 62 19.20 11.72 -15.92
CA LYS A 62 17.76 11.71 -16.25
C LYS A 62 17.36 10.33 -16.81
N GLY A 63 16.31 9.72 -16.24
CA GLY A 63 15.84 8.38 -16.61
C GLY A 63 16.40 7.22 -15.78
N LYS A 64 17.36 7.46 -14.86
CA LYS A 64 17.73 6.44 -13.87
C LYS A 64 16.72 6.39 -12.74
N GLU A 65 16.22 5.20 -12.46
CA GLU A 65 15.24 4.94 -11.42
C GLU A 65 15.80 5.19 -10.03
N VAL A 66 14.99 5.77 -9.16
CA VAL A 66 15.26 5.92 -7.73
C VAL A 66 15.10 4.53 -7.11
N SER A 67 16.10 4.07 -6.36
CA SER A 67 16.02 2.78 -5.68
C SER A 67 15.16 2.87 -4.42
N PHE A 68 14.72 1.72 -3.91
CA PHE A 68 13.98 1.68 -2.65
C PHE A 68 14.82 2.22 -1.48
N GLU A 69 16.11 1.88 -1.41
CA GLU A 69 17.05 2.42 -0.41
C GLU A 69 17.13 3.96 -0.48
N GLU A 70 17.27 4.54 -1.67
CA GLU A 70 17.35 6.00 -1.83
C GLU A 70 16.06 6.69 -1.41
N PHE A 71 14.92 6.08 -1.72
CA PHE A 71 13.61 6.54 -1.24
C PHE A 71 13.55 6.52 0.29
N LEU A 72 13.93 5.41 0.92
CA LEU A 72 13.91 5.25 2.38
C LEU A 72 14.82 6.26 3.06
N GLN A 73 16.03 6.45 2.56
CA GLN A 73 16.99 7.42 3.10
C GLN A 73 16.44 8.84 3.03
N ASP A 74 15.83 9.25 1.91
CA ASP A 74 15.25 10.58 1.79
C ASP A 74 14.03 10.76 2.70
N ALA A 75 13.10 9.79 2.70
CA ALA A 75 11.90 9.81 3.52
C ALA A 75 12.24 9.90 5.01
N THR A 76 13.13 9.03 5.51
CA THR A 76 13.53 9.01 6.92
C THR A 76 14.37 10.22 7.32
N THR A 77 15.25 10.73 6.44
CA THR A 77 15.99 11.97 6.72
C THR A 77 15.05 13.16 6.90
N ASN A 78 14.03 13.27 6.05
CA ASN A 78 13.04 14.34 6.16
C ASN A 78 12.19 14.20 7.43
N LEU A 79 11.79 12.97 7.79
CA LEU A 79 11.07 12.69 9.04
C LEU A 79 11.87 13.06 10.29
N LEU A 80 13.13 12.62 10.37
CA LEU A 80 14.00 12.86 11.54
C LEU A 80 14.48 14.31 11.65
N SER A 81 14.31 15.11 10.60
CA SER A 81 14.68 16.54 10.57
C SER A 81 13.48 17.47 10.71
N ASP A 82 12.31 16.95 11.13
CA ASP A 82 11.04 17.68 11.25
C ASP A 82 10.67 18.50 10.00
N ARG A 83 11.03 17.99 8.82
CA ARG A 83 10.65 18.61 7.54
C ARG A 83 9.26 18.15 7.14
N PRO A 84 8.52 18.95 6.34
CA PRO A 84 7.28 18.48 5.74
C PRO A 84 7.51 17.18 4.96
N VAL A 85 6.75 16.16 5.32
CA VAL A 85 6.77 14.83 4.69
C VAL A 85 5.42 14.56 4.04
N ASP A 86 5.42 13.72 3.02
CA ASP A 86 4.18 13.33 2.37
C ASP A 86 3.40 12.34 3.25
N PHE A 87 2.08 12.48 3.25
CA PHE A 87 1.20 11.64 4.04
C PHE A 87 1.36 10.14 3.71
N HIS A 88 1.77 9.76 2.49
CA HIS A 88 1.97 8.36 2.11
C HIS A 88 3.02 7.63 2.98
N TRP A 89 4.01 8.35 3.49
CA TRP A 89 5.06 7.80 4.36
C TRP A 89 5.21 8.59 5.67
N GLN A 90 4.27 9.44 6.05
CA GLN A 90 4.27 9.99 7.40
C GLN A 90 3.87 8.90 8.42
N PRO A 91 4.50 8.83 9.61
CA PRO A 91 4.06 7.99 10.72
C PRO A 91 2.61 8.30 11.11
N LEU A 92 1.85 7.27 11.42
CA LEU A 92 0.45 7.39 11.84
C LEU A 92 0.32 8.14 13.16
N PHE A 93 1.28 7.98 14.06
CA PHE A 93 1.36 8.75 15.30
C PHE A 93 1.21 10.26 15.04
N HIS A 94 1.90 10.79 14.03
CA HIS A 94 1.85 12.21 13.68
C HIS A 94 0.58 12.61 12.92
N MET A 95 -0.01 11.72 12.12
CA MET A 95 -1.19 12.06 11.33
C MET A 95 -2.50 11.94 12.09
N CYS A 96 -2.57 10.96 13.00
CA CYS A 96 -3.81 10.54 13.64
C CYS A 96 -3.91 10.97 15.11
N GLU A 97 -2.82 11.47 15.69
CA GLU A 97 -2.76 11.96 17.08
C GLU A 97 -3.50 11.03 18.08
N PRO A 98 -3.10 9.75 18.17
CA PRO A 98 -3.85 8.73 18.91
C PRO A 98 -3.95 8.96 20.42
N PHE A 99 -3.19 9.91 20.97
CA PHE A 99 -3.33 10.36 22.36
C PHE A 99 -4.41 11.43 22.56
N ILE A 100 -4.85 12.10 21.49
CA ILE A 100 -5.83 13.19 21.52
C ILE A 100 -7.18 12.69 21.01
N VAL A 101 -7.17 11.92 19.92
CA VAL A 101 -8.39 11.40 19.30
C VAL A 101 -8.86 10.15 20.04
N PRO A 102 -10.11 10.11 20.56
CA PRO A 102 -10.62 8.98 21.32
C PRO A 102 -11.12 7.87 20.38
N TYR A 103 -10.20 7.19 19.70
CA TYR A 103 -10.52 6.05 18.83
C TYR A 103 -11.24 4.96 19.61
N ASP A 104 -12.38 4.51 19.09
CA ASP A 104 -13.12 3.39 19.67
C ASP A 104 -12.48 2.07 19.27
N ILE A 105 -11.93 1.99 18.05
CA ILE A 105 -11.39 0.76 17.45
C ILE A 105 -10.10 1.07 16.68
N ILE A 106 -9.07 0.27 16.93
CA ILE A 106 -7.81 0.26 16.17
C ILE A 106 -7.74 -1.08 15.42
N ALA A 107 -7.82 -1.02 14.09
CA ALA A 107 -7.68 -2.15 13.19
C ALA A 107 -6.29 -2.15 12.53
N ASN A 108 -5.85 -3.29 12.00
CA ASN A 108 -4.58 -3.39 11.30
C ASN A 108 -4.81 -3.63 9.81
N GLN A 109 -4.09 -2.92 8.94
CA GLN A 109 -4.26 -3.07 7.50
C GLN A 109 -3.98 -4.51 7.03
N GLU A 110 -3.10 -5.24 7.73
CA GLU A 110 -2.77 -6.63 7.47
C GLU A 110 -3.95 -7.60 7.71
N THR A 111 -4.86 -7.24 8.63
CA THR A 111 -6.07 -8.00 9.00
C THR A 111 -7.37 -7.25 8.68
N PHE A 112 -7.29 -6.20 7.84
CA PHE A 112 -8.40 -5.26 7.61
C PHE A 112 -9.72 -5.95 7.25
N SER A 113 -9.71 -6.97 6.39
CA SER A 113 -10.93 -7.66 6.00
C SER A 113 -11.60 -8.35 7.19
N GLN A 114 -10.82 -9.04 8.03
CA GLN A 114 -11.32 -9.68 9.25
C GLN A 114 -11.77 -8.65 10.30
N ASP A 115 -11.03 -7.55 10.44
CA ASP A 115 -11.35 -6.50 11.39
C ASP A 115 -12.67 -5.81 11.00
N ILE A 116 -12.90 -5.53 9.72
CA ILE A 116 -14.16 -4.96 9.23
C ILE A 116 -15.33 -5.93 9.39
N GLU A 117 -15.16 -7.22 9.11
CA GLU A 117 -16.20 -8.22 9.40
C GLU A 117 -16.56 -8.22 10.89
N TYR A 118 -15.56 -8.25 11.77
CA TYR A 118 -15.81 -8.18 13.21
C TYR A 118 -16.57 -6.90 13.58
N ILE A 119 -16.12 -5.74 13.10
CA ILE A 119 -16.76 -4.44 13.38
C ILE A 119 -18.22 -4.47 12.95
N ILE A 120 -18.49 -4.81 11.69
CA ILE A 120 -19.85 -4.76 11.14
C ILE A 120 -20.75 -5.81 11.83
N SER A 121 -20.21 -6.95 12.29
CA SER A 121 -21.01 -8.01 12.93
C SER A 121 -21.52 -7.59 14.31
N ASN A 122 -20.86 -6.58 14.88
CA ASN A 122 -21.26 -5.94 16.12
C ASN A 122 -22.08 -4.66 15.90
N LEU A 123 -22.32 -4.27 14.65
CA LEU A 123 -23.21 -3.16 14.30
C LEU A 123 -24.59 -3.70 13.92
N ASN A 124 -25.64 -2.95 14.26
CA ASN A 124 -27.02 -3.29 13.89
C ASN A 124 -27.30 -2.90 12.43
N VAL A 125 -26.64 -3.56 11.48
CA VAL A 125 -26.80 -3.34 10.03
C VAL A 125 -27.70 -4.39 9.39
N THR A 126 -28.23 -4.10 8.20
CA THR A 126 -29.03 -5.08 7.45
C THR A 126 -28.16 -6.20 6.87
N GLU A 127 -28.75 -7.38 6.67
CA GLU A 127 -28.10 -8.52 6.02
C GLU A 127 -27.67 -8.20 4.57
N GLU A 128 -28.47 -7.39 3.86
CA GLU A 128 -28.12 -6.90 2.52
C GLU A 128 -26.86 -6.03 2.54
N PHE A 129 -26.76 -5.09 3.49
CA PHE A 129 -25.57 -4.26 3.65
C PHE A 129 -24.35 -5.12 4.00
N TRP A 130 -24.49 -6.03 4.96
CA TRP A 130 -23.45 -6.99 5.35
C TRP A 130 -22.93 -7.79 4.14
N SER A 131 -23.84 -8.34 3.34
CA SER A 131 -23.51 -9.13 2.16
C SER A 131 -22.74 -8.31 1.13
N SER A 132 -23.19 -7.08 0.86
CA SER A 132 -22.54 -6.17 -0.09
C SER A 132 -21.11 -5.79 0.33
N VAL A 133 -20.89 -5.54 1.62
CA VAL A 133 -19.55 -5.21 2.15
C VAL A 133 -18.64 -6.42 2.07
N THR A 134 -19.13 -7.59 2.48
CA THR A 134 -18.36 -8.84 2.44
C THR A 134 -17.95 -9.17 1.01
N GLU A 135 -18.86 -9.04 0.03
CA GLU A 135 -18.54 -9.26 -1.38
C GLU A 135 -17.43 -8.30 -1.87
N SER A 136 -17.54 -7.02 -1.52
CA SER A 136 -16.54 -5.99 -1.87
C SER A 136 -15.15 -6.27 -1.24
N LEU A 137 -15.11 -6.69 0.03
CA LEU A 137 -13.88 -6.97 0.76
C LEU A 137 -13.10 -8.15 0.19
N TYR A 138 -13.79 -9.19 -0.29
CA TYR A 138 -13.16 -10.46 -0.65
C TYR A 138 -13.12 -10.74 -2.16
N GLN A 139 -14.23 -10.54 -2.87
CA GLN A 139 -14.34 -11.00 -4.26
C GLN A 139 -13.75 -10.00 -5.25
N HIS A 140 -13.98 -8.71 -5.03
CA HIS A 140 -13.64 -7.68 -6.02
C HIS A 140 -12.37 -6.88 -5.71
N ARG A 141 -11.69 -7.16 -4.59
CA ARG A 141 -10.53 -6.36 -4.17
C ARG A 141 -9.43 -6.26 -5.23
N ALA A 142 -8.96 -7.39 -5.75
CA ALA A 142 -7.88 -7.40 -6.74
C ALA A 142 -8.32 -6.76 -8.07
N SER A 143 -9.52 -7.10 -8.56
CA SER A 143 -10.03 -6.55 -9.81
C SER A 143 -10.26 -5.05 -9.72
N ASN A 144 -10.81 -4.55 -8.61
CA ASN A 144 -11.05 -3.12 -8.41
C ASN A 144 -9.72 -2.36 -8.31
N SER A 145 -8.75 -2.88 -7.55
CA SER A 145 -7.42 -2.26 -7.48
C SER A 145 -6.71 -2.26 -8.84
N ILE A 146 -6.78 -3.34 -9.62
CA ILE A 146 -6.23 -3.35 -10.99
C ILE A 146 -6.90 -2.28 -11.85
N LYS A 147 -8.23 -2.18 -11.82
CA LYS A 147 -8.99 -1.18 -12.59
C LYS A 147 -8.57 0.25 -12.26
N GLU A 148 -8.62 0.63 -10.98
CA GLU A 148 -8.34 2.01 -10.56
C GLU A 148 -6.88 2.38 -10.84
N ILE A 149 -5.92 1.53 -10.45
CA ILE A 149 -4.49 1.80 -10.70
C ILE A 149 -4.20 1.87 -12.21
N THR A 150 -4.73 0.94 -13.02
CA THR A 150 -4.50 0.98 -14.48
C THR A 150 -5.03 2.28 -15.06
N LYS A 151 -6.25 2.67 -14.68
CA LYS A 151 -6.91 3.88 -15.18
C LYS A 151 -6.13 5.15 -14.81
N GLU A 152 -5.72 5.28 -13.55
CA GLU A 152 -4.91 6.42 -13.09
C GLU A 152 -3.57 6.49 -13.83
N MET A 153 -2.87 5.37 -13.96
CA MET A 153 -1.56 5.35 -14.61
C MET A 153 -1.66 5.61 -16.11
N PHE A 154 -2.69 5.11 -16.78
CA PHE A 154 -2.93 5.42 -18.20
C PHE A 154 -3.28 6.90 -18.41
N ALA A 155 -3.99 7.53 -17.48
CA ALA A 155 -4.26 8.97 -17.54
C ALA A 155 -2.97 9.79 -17.47
N LEU A 156 -1.99 9.35 -16.66
CA LEU A 156 -0.65 9.96 -16.63
C LEU A 156 0.13 9.73 -17.92
N ALA A 157 0.03 8.53 -18.50
CA ALA A 157 0.76 8.11 -19.71
C ALA A 157 0.36 8.85 -21.00
N VAL A 158 -0.69 9.68 -20.97
CA VAL A 158 -1.07 10.55 -22.09
C VAL A 158 0.00 11.62 -22.36
N ASP A 159 0.65 12.14 -21.31
CA ASP A 159 1.85 12.98 -21.47
C ASP A 159 3.06 12.05 -21.64
N PRO A 160 3.91 12.23 -22.68
CA PRO A 160 5.16 11.48 -22.81
C PRO A 160 6.06 11.55 -21.57
N LYS A 161 6.00 12.64 -20.78
CA LYS A 161 6.70 12.74 -19.48
C LYS A 161 6.13 11.79 -18.43
N GLY A 162 4.87 11.43 -18.57
CA GLY A 162 4.15 10.42 -17.80
C GLY A 162 4.47 8.97 -18.18
N LEU A 163 5.39 8.74 -19.13
CA LEU A 163 6.07 7.46 -19.29
C LEU A 163 7.44 7.45 -18.60
N PHE A 164 7.89 8.60 -18.09
CA PHE A 164 9.05 8.71 -17.21
C PHE A 164 10.37 8.25 -17.83
N GLY A 165 10.48 8.32 -19.16
CA GLY A 165 11.65 7.86 -19.90
C GLY A 165 11.60 6.38 -20.28
N HIS A 166 10.52 5.68 -19.91
CA HIS A 166 10.24 4.33 -20.37
C HIS A 166 9.47 4.36 -21.69
N THR A 167 9.61 3.30 -22.47
CA THR A 167 8.69 2.97 -23.54
C THR A 167 7.32 2.59 -22.96
N PHE A 168 6.27 2.66 -23.78
CA PHE A 168 4.93 2.24 -23.34
C PHE A 168 4.87 0.75 -22.94
N LEU A 169 5.69 -0.09 -23.59
CA LEU A 169 5.80 -1.51 -23.25
C LEU A 169 6.40 -1.71 -21.86
N GLU A 170 7.52 -1.04 -21.56
CA GLU A 170 8.15 -1.06 -20.23
C GLU A 170 7.22 -0.49 -19.16
N PHE A 171 6.47 0.57 -19.47
CA PHE A 171 5.44 1.11 -18.57
C PHE A 171 4.37 0.05 -18.22
N CYS A 172 3.86 -0.67 -19.22
CA CYS A 172 2.93 -1.77 -18.98
C CYS A 172 3.57 -2.92 -18.18
N GLU A 173 4.84 -3.24 -18.44
CA GLU A 173 5.57 -4.26 -17.68
C GLU A 173 5.74 -3.86 -16.20
N ARG A 174 5.97 -2.57 -15.91
CA ARG A 174 6.00 -2.07 -14.52
C ARG A 174 4.65 -2.14 -13.83
N LEU A 175 3.55 -1.80 -14.53
CA LEU A 175 2.20 -1.99 -14.00
C LEU A 175 1.98 -3.46 -13.62
N TRP A 176 2.36 -4.38 -14.51
CA TRP A 176 2.31 -5.82 -14.26
C TRP A 176 3.10 -6.23 -13.02
N GLU A 177 4.37 -5.80 -12.91
CA GLU A 177 5.21 -6.08 -11.73
C GLU A 177 4.58 -5.54 -10.45
N SER A 178 4.01 -4.34 -10.49
CA SER A 178 3.31 -3.76 -9.34
C SER A 178 2.13 -4.62 -8.88
N TYR A 179 1.40 -5.24 -9.82
CA TYR A 179 0.30 -6.15 -9.52
C TYR A 179 0.79 -7.49 -8.96
N GLN A 180 1.98 -7.94 -9.35
CA GLN A 180 2.62 -9.08 -8.72
C GLN A 180 3.06 -8.74 -7.28
N ILE A 181 3.68 -7.59 -7.06
CA ILE A 181 4.08 -7.13 -5.72
C ILE A 181 2.88 -7.02 -4.78
N LYS A 182 1.75 -6.49 -5.29
CA LYS A 182 0.50 -6.35 -4.52
C LYS A 182 -0.28 -7.67 -4.35
N GLY A 183 0.17 -8.76 -4.97
CA GLY A 183 -0.48 -10.07 -4.88
C GLY A 183 -1.78 -10.18 -5.68
N TYR A 184 -1.98 -9.36 -6.72
CA TYR A 184 -3.14 -9.42 -7.61
C TYR A 184 -2.92 -10.32 -8.82
N ILE A 185 -1.67 -10.42 -9.26
CA ILE A 185 -1.23 -11.32 -10.34
C ILE A 185 -0.16 -12.25 -9.78
N ARG A 186 -0.22 -13.53 -10.16
CA ARG A 186 0.73 -14.54 -9.68
C ARG A 186 2.15 -14.23 -10.17
N SER A 187 3.12 -14.29 -9.26
CA SER A 187 4.55 -14.03 -9.55
C SER A 187 5.16 -15.01 -10.56
N SER A 188 4.64 -16.23 -10.67
CA SER A 188 5.10 -17.22 -11.65
C SER A 188 4.70 -16.89 -13.09
N PHE A 189 3.76 -15.98 -13.30
CA PHE A 189 3.38 -15.56 -14.65
C PHE A 189 4.39 -14.56 -15.20
N ARG A 190 4.79 -14.74 -16.46
CA ARG A 190 5.63 -13.79 -17.18
C ARG A 190 4.76 -12.71 -17.83
N PHE A 191 5.30 -11.50 -17.93
CA PHE A 191 4.65 -10.42 -18.66
C PHE A 191 4.41 -10.84 -20.12
N PRO A 192 3.17 -10.78 -20.63
CA PRO A 192 2.83 -11.30 -21.96
C PRO A 192 3.17 -10.29 -23.05
N VAL A 193 4.48 -10.05 -23.27
CA VAL A 193 5.03 -9.01 -24.17
C VAL A 193 4.27 -8.89 -25.49
N ASN A 194 3.99 -10.00 -26.17
CA ASN A 194 3.31 -10.01 -27.47
C ASN A 194 1.90 -9.39 -27.45
N LYS A 195 1.18 -9.44 -26.32
CA LYS A 195 -0.14 -8.82 -26.17
C LYS A 195 -0.06 -7.30 -25.99
N PHE A 196 1.10 -6.78 -25.58
CA PHE A 196 1.33 -5.35 -25.30
C PHE A 196 2.13 -4.62 -26.38
N LYS A 197 2.84 -5.33 -27.26
CA LYS A 197 3.71 -4.76 -28.31
C LYS A 197 3.05 -3.69 -29.19
N MET A 198 1.77 -3.85 -29.49
CA MET A 198 1.01 -2.95 -30.37
C MET A 198 0.15 -1.94 -29.62
N LEU A 199 0.13 -2.00 -28.28
CA LEU A 199 -0.68 -1.13 -27.45
C LEU A 199 0.02 0.22 -27.24
N ASN A 200 -0.78 1.25 -26.96
CA ASN A 200 -0.30 2.58 -26.62
C ASN A 200 -1.20 3.22 -25.55
N HIS A 201 -0.96 4.49 -25.22
CA HIS A 201 -1.70 5.22 -24.17
C HIS A 201 -3.22 5.27 -24.40
N SER A 202 -3.72 5.09 -25.63
CA SER A 202 -5.15 5.02 -25.93
C SER A 202 -5.76 3.63 -25.69
N SER A 203 -4.94 2.60 -25.47
CA SER A 203 -5.36 1.19 -25.36
C SER A 203 -5.70 0.76 -23.92
N LEU A 204 -6.33 1.63 -23.13
CA LEU A 204 -6.65 1.38 -21.72
C LEU A 204 -7.49 0.09 -21.56
N ASN A 205 -8.56 -0.05 -22.33
CA ASN A 205 -9.48 -1.17 -22.19
C ASN A 205 -8.82 -2.50 -22.56
N GLU A 206 -8.01 -2.52 -23.61
CA GLU A 206 -7.26 -3.70 -24.06
C GLU A 206 -6.25 -4.14 -23.00
N ALA A 207 -5.44 -3.21 -22.48
CA ALA A 207 -4.48 -3.49 -21.42
C ALA A 207 -5.16 -3.98 -20.14
N LEU A 208 -6.22 -3.28 -19.72
CA LEU A 208 -7.00 -3.63 -18.52
C LEU A 208 -7.63 -5.02 -18.64
N ASN A 209 -8.21 -5.35 -19.79
CA ASN A 209 -8.79 -6.68 -20.04
C ASN A 209 -7.72 -7.77 -19.95
N ILE A 210 -6.50 -7.52 -20.42
CA ILE A 210 -5.40 -8.47 -20.30
C ILE A 210 -5.01 -8.68 -18.82
N TYR A 211 -4.84 -7.60 -18.04
CA TYR A 211 -4.50 -7.70 -16.61
C TYR A 211 -5.57 -8.42 -15.80
N LEU A 212 -6.85 -8.06 -16.00
CA LEU A 212 -7.97 -8.68 -15.31
C LEU A 212 -8.08 -10.17 -15.66
N HIS A 213 -7.98 -10.52 -16.94
CA HIS A 213 -8.04 -11.92 -17.38
C HIS A 213 -6.95 -12.78 -16.71
N LEU A 214 -5.72 -12.26 -16.66
CA LEU A 214 -4.59 -12.99 -16.05
C LEU A 214 -4.66 -13.04 -14.52
N SER A 215 -5.22 -12.01 -13.88
CA SER A 215 -5.55 -12.04 -12.45
C SER A 215 -6.58 -13.12 -12.14
N THR A 216 -7.61 -13.28 -12.98
CA THR A 216 -8.67 -14.29 -12.80
C THR A 216 -8.17 -15.71 -13.04
N ILE A 217 -7.45 -15.98 -14.14
CA ILE A 217 -6.91 -17.33 -14.41
C ILE A 217 -5.88 -17.73 -13.36
N GLY A 218 -5.05 -16.78 -12.93
CA GLY A 218 -4.02 -16.99 -11.93
C GLY A 218 -4.48 -16.82 -10.49
N ASN A 219 -5.80 -16.84 -10.22
CA ASN A 219 -6.34 -16.47 -8.91
C ASN A 219 -5.61 -17.19 -7.77
N MET A 220 -5.32 -16.43 -6.73
CA MET A 220 -4.59 -16.88 -5.56
C MET A 220 -5.50 -16.85 -4.34
N THR A 221 -5.40 -17.89 -3.52
CA THR A 221 -5.97 -17.94 -2.18
C THR A 221 -5.39 -16.81 -1.31
N TYR A 222 -6.06 -16.50 -0.20
CA TYR A 222 -5.56 -15.51 0.77
C TYR A 222 -4.12 -15.81 1.21
N MET A 223 -3.80 -17.07 1.51
CA MET A 223 -2.47 -17.48 1.97
C MET A 223 -1.40 -17.33 0.90
N GLU A 224 -1.70 -17.67 -0.36
CA GLU A 224 -0.78 -17.45 -1.48
C GLU A 224 -0.52 -15.96 -1.70
N ARG A 225 -1.57 -15.12 -1.69
CA ARG A 225 -1.39 -13.65 -1.82
C ARG A 225 -0.58 -13.09 -0.67
N LYS A 226 -0.86 -13.51 0.56
CA LYS A 226 -0.10 -13.11 1.76
C LYS A 226 1.37 -13.52 1.65
N GLY A 227 1.64 -14.77 1.28
CA GLY A 227 2.99 -15.29 1.07
C GLY A 227 3.75 -14.52 -0.02
N GLN A 228 3.12 -14.27 -1.17
CA GLN A 228 3.73 -13.50 -2.25
C GLN A 228 4.08 -12.07 -1.84
N ARG A 229 3.15 -11.36 -1.17
CA ARG A 229 3.43 -10.01 -0.65
C ARG A 229 4.57 -10.01 0.37
N SER A 230 4.59 -11.01 1.26
CA SER A 230 5.64 -11.16 2.27
C SER A 230 7.01 -11.40 1.61
N TYR A 231 7.05 -12.23 0.56
CA TYR A 231 8.27 -12.47 -0.21
C TYR A 231 8.81 -11.19 -0.85
N TYR A 232 7.97 -10.41 -1.53
CA TYR A 232 8.41 -9.16 -2.16
C TYR A 232 8.86 -8.13 -1.14
N LEU A 233 8.21 -8.08 0.02
CA LEU A 233 8.60 -7.21 1.11
C LEU A 233 9.97 -7.61 1.67
N TYR A 234 10.18 -8.90 1.96
CA TYR A 234 11.47 -9.44 2.39
C TYR A 234 12.59 -9.17 1.37
N ASP A 235 12.37 -9.47 0.09
CA ASP A 235 13.39 -9.27 -0.95
C ASP A 235 13.77 -7.79 -1.11
N ALA A 236 12.81 -6.88 -0.95
CA ALA A 236 13.06 -5.44 -0.97
C ALA A 236 13.93 -5.01 0.22
N TYR A 237 13.62 -5.46 1.45
CA TYR A 237 14.37 -5.11 2.65
C TYR A 237 15.71 -5.82 2.80
N LYS A 238 15.89 -6.98 2.15
CA LYS A 238 17.16 -7.73 2.14
C LYS A 238 18.36 -6.90 1.67
N ARG A 239 18.13 -5.89 0.83
CA ARG A 239 19.18 -5.02 0.26
C ARG A 239 19.26 -3.66 0.94
N VAL A 240 18.40 -3.39 1.92
CA VAL A 240 18.38 -2.13 2.67
C VAL A 240 19.53 -2.11 3.66
N SER A 241 20.23 -0.99 3.75
CA SER A 241 21.39 -0.90 4.65
C SER A 241 20.94 -0.88 6.11
N ARG A 242 21.77 -1.43 7.01
CA ARG A 242 21.51 -1.39 8.46
C ARG A 242 21.31 0.04 8.97
N GLN A 243 22.04 1.01 8.40
CA GLN A 243 21.89 2.42 8.77
C GLN A 243 20.50 2.96 8.43
N THR A 244 19.99 2.62 7.25
CA THR A 244 18.63 3.00 6.83
C THR A 244 17.57 2.31 7.68
N VAL A 245 17.76 1.03 8.06
CA VAL A 245 16.86 0.35 9.00
C VAL A 245 16.81 1.08 10.35
N ILE A 246 17.96 1.48 10.91
CA ILE A 246 18.01 2.26 12.15
C ILE A 246 17.27 3.60 12.01
N GLN A 247 17.40 4.27 10.86
CA GLN A 247 16.66 5.51 10.60
C GLN A 247 15.14 5.29 10.54
N ILE A 248 14.68 4.19 9.95
CA ILE A 248 13.25 3.81 9.96
C ILE A 248 12.79 3.55 11.39
N GLN A 249 13.54 2.73 12.16
CA GLN A 249 13.24 2.42 13.55
C GLN A 249 13.10 3.69 14.40
N GLY A 250 14.01 4.66 14.22
CA GLY A 250 13.91 5.96 14.89
C GLY A 250 12.71 6.79 14.44
N ALA A 251 12.48 6.90 13.13
CA ALA A 251 11.41 7.74 12.56
C ALA A 251 9.99 7.23 12.85
N TYR A 252 9.83 5.91 13.01
CA TYR A 252 8.55 5.25 13.26
C TYR A 252 8.46 4.61 14.65
N TYR A 253 9.36 4.94 15.57
CA TYR A 253 9.44 4.30 16.89
C TYR A 253 8.08 4.24 17.60
N LEU A 254 7.33 5.34 17.60
CA LEU A 254 6.02 5.40 18.23
C LEU A 254 4.97 4.55 17.51
N ASP A 255 5.02 4.45 16.19
CA ASP A 255 4.12 3.55 15.44
C ASP A 255 4.40 2.08 15.79
N PHE A 256 5.67 1.69 15.91
CA PHE A 256 6.03 0.32 16.30
C PHE A 256 5.50 -0.04 17.68
N ILE A 257 5.74 0.83 18.68
CA ILE A 257 5.35 0.56 20.07
C ILE A 257 3.84 0.67 20.25
N LEU A 258 3.20 1.69 19.68
CA LEU A 258 1.78 1.96 19.93
C LEU A 258 0.86 0.94 19.25
N PHE A 259 1.25 0.45 18.08
CA PHE A 259 0.43 -0.47 17.27
C PHE A 259 0.94 -1.92 17.30
N ASP A 260 1.86 -2.23 18.21
CA ASP A 260 2.44 -3.57 18.44
C ASP A 260 3.02 -4.21 17.17
N TYR A 261 3.85 -3.45 16.45
CA TYR A 261 4.57 -3.94 15.28
C TYR A 261 6.01 -4.29 15.61
N ASP A 262 6.51 -5.36 14.98
CA ASP A 262 7.93 -5.73 15.06
C ASP A 262 8.81 -4.61 14.50
N MET A 263 9.81 -4.22 15.28
CA MET A 263 10.81 -3.22 14.90
C MET A 263 11.87 -3.79 13.97
N GLU A 264 12.02 -5.11 13.89
CA GLU A 264 12.90 -5.74 12.91
C GLU A 264 12.20 -5.84 11.55
N PRO A 265 12.94 -5.63 10.44
CA PRO A 265 12.38 -5.80 9.11
C PRO A 265 12.01 -7.28 8.87
N PRO A 266 11.05 -7.53 7.96
CA PRO A 266 10.56 -8.87 7.63
C PRO A 266 11.60 -9.76 6.93
#